data_AF-A0A512M8N9-F1
#
_entry.id   AF-A0A512M8N9-F1
#
_cell.length_a   1.000
_cell.length_b   1.000
_cell.length_c   1.000
_cell.angle_alpha   90.00
_cell.angle_beta   90.00
_cell.angle_gamma   90.00
#
_symmetry.space_group_name_H-M   'P 1'
#
loop_
_entity.id
_entity.type
_entity.pdbx_description
1 polymer ?
#
loop_
_entity_poly.entity_id
_entity_poly.type
_entity_poly.pdbx_seq_one_letter_code
_entity_poly.pdbx_strand_id
1 'polypeptide(L)'
;MTKTLAQWGEHVQINISDRPIEAWWSCPFCNQTFNVAVRDTKEAGVLLAKLAFMDHMEEHHSEKIGDTRRSGKLQRDRSLSSKPKPKQDGV
;
A
#
# COMPACT_ATOMS: atom_id res chain seq x y z
N MET A 1 -2.02 1.34 16.28
CA MET A 1 -1.42 0.31 15.41
C MET A 1 -1.54 0.81 13.98
N THR A 2 -0.44 0.95 13.25
CA THR A 2 -0.43 1.33 11.83
C THR A 2 -0.17 0.09 10.97
N LYS A 3 -0.86 -0.04 9.84
CA LYS A 3 -0.64 -1.12 8.85
C LYS A 3 -0.36 -0.48 7.50
N THR A 4 0.35 -1.20 6.64
CA THR A 4 0.53 -0.77 5.24
C THR A 4 -0.80 -0.84 4.49
N LEU A 5 -0.92 -0.11 3.38
CA LEU A 5 -2.15 -0.12 2.59
C LEU A 5 -2.51 -1.52 2.05
N ALA A 6 -1.51 -2.29 1.64
CA ALA A 6 -1.70 -3.67 1.20
C ALA A 6 -2.25 -4.56 2.33
N GLN A 7 -1.69 -4.42 3.55
CA GLN A 7 -2.18 -5.15 4.72
C GLN A 7 -3.59 -4.73 5.12
N TRP A 8 -3.97 -3.48 4.86
CA TRP A 8 -5.35 -3.02 5.01
C TRP A 8 -6.27 -3.70 3.99
N GLY A 9 -5.88 -3.76 2.71
CA GLY A 9 -6.62 -4.47 1.66
C GLY A 9 -6.77 -5.99 1.89
N GLU A 10 -5.89 -6.61 2.67
CA GLU A 10 -6.03 -8.00 3.13
C GLU A 10 -6.96 -8.13 4.36
N HIS A 11 -7.06 -7.10 5.18
CA HIS A 11 -7.84 -7.11 6.42
C HIS A 11 -9.32 -6.75 6.19
N VAL A 12 -9.65 -6.09 5.09
CA VAL A 12 -11.03 -5.69 4.79
C VAL A 12 -11.89 -6.91 4.48
N GLN A 13 -13.04 -7.00 5.16
CA GLN A 13 -14.06 -7.99 4.84
C GLN A 13 -14.97 -7.44 3.75
N ILE A 14 -14.89 -8.04 2.56
CA ILE A 14 -15.78 -7.74 1.45
C ILE A 14 -16.90 -8.77 1.43
N ASN A 15 -18.14 -8.31 1.46
CA ASN A 15 -19.31 -9.13 1.25
C ASN A 15 -19.81 -8.94 -0.18
N ILE A 16 -20.39 -9.98 -0.78
CA ILE A 16 -20.92 -9.95 -2.14
C ILE A 16 -22.34 -10.50 -2.14
N SER A 17 -23.27 -9.78 -2.76
CA SER A 17 -24.58 -10.29 -3.13
C SER A 17 -24.55 -10.83 -4.55
N ASP A 18 -25.37 -11.85 -4.81
CA ASP A 18 -25.53 -12.49 -6.11
C ASP A 18 -26.54 -11.76 -7.01
N ARG A 19 -27.55 -11.09 -6.44
CA ARG A 19 -28.61 -10.41 -7.20
C ARG A 19 -29.20 -9.23 -6.41
N PRO A 20 -28.96 -7.97 -6.85
CA PRO A 20 -27.97 -7.56 -7.84
C PRO A 20 -26.54 -7.97 -7.43
N ILE A 21 -25.63 -8.15 -8.39
CA ILE A 21 -24.23 -8.40 -8.06
C ILE A 21 -23.65 -7.10 -7.50
N GLU A 22 -23.47 -7.06 -6.20
CA GLU A 22 -22.95 -5.91 -5.48
C GLU A 22 -21.93 -6.38 -4.46
N ALA A 23 -20.83 -5.65 -4.34
CA ALA A 23 -19.83 -5.86 -3.30
C ALA A 23 -19.91 -4.71 -2.30
N TRP A 24 -19.93 -5.01 -1.00
CA TRP A 24 -19.91 -3.98 0.04
C TRP A 24 -18.89 -4.28 1.13
N TRP A 25 -18.46 -3.20 1.77
CA TRP A 25 -17.47 -3.20 2.84
C TRP A 25 -17.77 -2.11 3.85
N SER A 26 -17.28 -2.29 5.07
CA SER A 26 -17.42 -1.30 6.14
C SER A 26 -16.05 -0.82 6.60
N CYS A 27 -15.88 0.48 6.71
CA CYS A 27 -14.66 1.05 7.27
C CYS A 27 -14.66 0.86 8.79
N PRO A 28 -13.61 0.26 9.39
CA PRO A 28 -13.54 0.04 10.84
C PRO A 28 -13.26 1.32 11.64
N PHE A 29 -12.99 2.45 10.99
CA PHE A 29 -12.63 3.71 11.64
C PHE A 29 -13.77 4.72 11.67
N CYS A 30 -14.53 4.83 10.58
CA CYS A 30 -15.66 5.73 10.49
C CYS A 30 -17.02 5.01 10.56
N ASN A 31 -17.03 3.67 10.65
CA ASN A 31 -18.22 2.82 10.67
C ASN A 31 -19.18 3.07 9.50
N GLN A 32 -18.70 3.67 8.41
CA GLN A 32 -19.48 3.85 7.19
C GLN A 32 -19.41 2.59 6.33
N THR A 33 -20.53 2.26 5.70
CA THR A 33 -20.64 1.14 4.78
C THR A 33 -20.73 1.66 3.36
N PHE A 34 -19.93 1.09 2.48
CA PHE A 34 -19.83 1.47 1.08
C PHE A 34 -20.16 0.26 0.22
N ASN A 35 -20.86 0.49 -0.89
CA ASN A 35 -21.15 -0.53 -1.89
C ASN A 35 -20.60 -0.13 -3.25
N VAL A 36 -20.21 -1.15 -4.02
CA VAL A 36 -19.78 -1.04 -5.41
C VAL A 36 -20.67 -1.95 -6.22
N ALA A 37 -21.38 -1.38 -7.19
CA ALA A 37 -22.18 -2.15 -8.13
C ALA A 37 -21.25 -2.90 -9.10
N VAL A 38 -21.48 -4.20 -9.27
CA VAL A 38 -20.62 -5.08 -10.06
C VAL A 38 -21.39 -5.55 -11.29
N ARG A 39 -20.83 -5.31 -12.48
CA ARG A 39 -21.47 -5.68 -13.75
C ARG A 39 -20.93 -6.98 -14.35
N ASP A 40 -19.68 -7.32 -14.05
CA ASP A 40 -18.96 -8.40 -14.72
C ASP A 40 -18.97 -9.71 -13.91
N THR A 41 -18.07 -9.83 -12.94
CA THR A 41 -17.92 -11.05 -12.13
C THR A 41 -17.79 -10.71 -10.65
N LYS A 42 -18.14 -11.66 -9.77
CA LYS A 42 -17.97 -11.49 -8.32
C LYS A 42 -16.53 -11.14 -7.95
N GLU A 43 -15.55 -11.76 -8.60
CA GLU A 43 -14.12 -11.54 -8.36
C GLU A 43 -13.72 -10.11 -8.73
N ALA A 44 -14.22 -9.57 -9.85
CA ALA A 44 -14.04 -8.17 -10.21
C ALA A 44 -14.65 -7.25 -9.14
N GLY A 45 -15.82 -7.61 -8.61
CA GLY A 45 -16.46 -6.92 -7.50
C GLY A 45 -15.61 -6.85 -6.24
N VAL A 46 -15.00 -7.97 -5.83
CA VAL A 46 -14.08 -8.01 -4.68
C VAL A 46 -12.88 -7.11 -4.92
N LEU A 47 -12.28 -7.18 -6.10
CA LEU A 47 -11.09 -6.40 -6.41
C LEU A 47 -11.40 -4.89 -6.38
N LEU A 48 -12.50 -4.47 -7.01
CA LEU A 48 -12.94 -3.08 -7.00
C LEU A 48 -13.25 -2.59 -5.59
N ALA A 49 -13.94 -3.41 -4.78
CA ALA A 49 -14.25 -3.07 -3.40
C ALA A 49 -12.98 -2.94 -2.54
N LYS A 50 -11.98 -3.79 -2.73
CA LYS A 50 -10.68 -3.68 -2.06
C LYS A 50 -9.92 -2.41 -2.47
N LEU A 51 -9.90 -2.09 -3.76
CA LEU A 51 -9.25 -0.88 -4.25
C LEU A 51 -9.94 0.37 -3.70
N ALA A 52 -11.28 0.42 -3.74
CA ALA A 52 -12.06 1.52 -3.17
C ALA A 52 -11.84 1.67 -1.66
N PHE A 53 -11.71 0.56 -0.92
CA PHE A 53 -11.38 0.61 0.51
C PHE A 53 -9.98 1.19 0.76
N MET A 54 -8.98 0.76 -0.03
CA MET A 54 -7.63 1.28 0.09
C MET A 54 -7.58 2.79 -0.23
N ASP A 55 -8.23 3.22 -1.30
CA ASP A 55 -8.36 4.62 -1.68
C ASP A 55 -9.00 5.46 -0.56
N HIS A 56 -10.14 4.99 -0.01
CA HIS A 56 -10.79 5.61 1.16
C HIS A 56 -9.84 5.73 2.37
N MET A 57 -9.05 4.68 2.63
CA MET A 57 -8.08 4.69 3.72
C MET A 57 -6.98 5.74 3.50
N GLU A 58 -6.51 5.93 2.27
CA GLU A 58 -5.52 6.96 1.93
C GLU A 58 -6.09 8.36 2.09
N GLU A 59 -7.31 8.61 1.60
CA GLU A 59 -7.93 9.94 1.63
C GLU A 59 -8.39 10.36 3.03
N HIS A 60 -8.99 9.45 3.79
CA HIS A 60 -9.64 9.77 5.06
C HIS A 60 -8.90 9.29 6.31
N HIS A 61 -8.01 8.31 6.17
CA HIS A 61 -7.36 7.64 7.30
C HIS A 61 -5.84 7.48 7.10
N SER A 62 -5.21 8.44 6.41
CA SER A 62 -3.76 8.45 6.14
C SER A 62 -2.91 8.27 7.40
N GLU A 63 -3.35 8.80 8.54
CA GLU A 63 -2.71 8.60 9.86
C GLU A 63 -2.63 7.13 10.34
N LYS A 64 -3.49 6.25 9.80
CA LYS A 64 -3.52 4.81 10.11
C LYS A 64 -2.67 3.97 9.16
N ILE A 65 -2.21 4.58 8.06
CA ILE A 65 -1.37 3.93 7.06
C ILE A 65 0.08 4.12 7.48
N GLY A 66 0.78 3.01 7.73
CA GLY A 66 2.20 3.03 8.00
C GLY A 66 3.00 3.26 6.71
N ASP A 67 3.97 4.17 6.76
CA ASP A 67 4.96 4.35 5.68
C ASP A 67 5.65 3.02 5.35
N THR A 68 5.42 2.49 4.16
CA THR A 68 6.26 1.42 3.57
C THR A 68 7.60 1.93 3.09
N ARG A 69 7.91 3.23 3.25
CA ARG A 69 9.11 3.87 2.70
C ARG A 69 10.42 3.52 3.42
N ARG A 70 10.48 2.44 4.22
CA ARG A 70 11.70 2.08 4.95
C ARG A 70 11.89 0.57 5.17
N SER A 71 12.03 -0.19 4.09
CA SER A 71 12.82 -1.45 4.11
C SER A 71 13.65 -1.66 2.84
N GLY A 72 13.94 -0.58 2.10
CA GLY A 72 15.01 -0.52 1.11
C GLY A 72 16.19 0.28 1.67
N LYS A 73 16.87 -0.24 2.70
CA LYS A 73 18.19 0.28 3.10
C LYS A 73 19.17 -0.14 1.99
N LEU A 74 19.15 0.56 0.86
CA LEU A 74 20.22 0.50 -0.13
C LEU A 74 21.43 1.19 0.52
N GLN A 75 22.08 0.46 1.43
CA GLN A 75 23.40 0.81 1.93
C GLN A 75 24.39 0.47 0.82
N ARG A 76 24.32 1.20 -0.30
CA ARG A 76 25.38 1.15 -1.31
C ARG A 76 26.49 2.05 -0.79
N ASP A 77 27.32 1.42 0.03
CA ASP A 77 28.58 1.88 0.54
C ASP A 77 29.36 2.59 -0.57
N ARG A 78 29.27 3.92 -0.62
CA ARG A 78 30.13 4.75 -1.45
C ARG A 78 31.32 5.16 -0.61
N SER A 79 32.04 4.16 -0.10
CA SER A 79 33.44 4.31 0.31
C SER A 79 34.23 4.58 -0.97
N LEU A 80 34.31 5.85 -1.36
CA LEU A 80 35.31 6.34 -2.31
C LEU A 80 36.67 6.09 -1.68
N SER A 81 37.27 4.95 -2.00
CA SER A 81 38.65 4.61 -1.69
C SER A 81 39.55 5.77 -2.06
N SER A 82 40.20 6.32 -1.03
CA SER A 82 41.30 7.26 -1.13
C SER A 82 42.35 6.70 -2.10
N LYS A 83 42.55 7.35 -3.25
CA LYS A 83 43.73 7.11 -4.08
C LYS A 83 44.96 7.60 -3.30
N PRO A 84 45.98 6.78 -3.05
CA PRO A 84 47.28 7.29 -2.64
C PRO A 84 48.00 7.90 -3.86
N LYS A 85 48.58 9.06 -3.64
CA LYS A 85 49.38 9.85 -4.58
C LYS A 85 50.81 9.25 -4.64
N PRO A 86 51.34 8.84 -5.80
CA PRO A 86 52.76 8.54 -5.89
C PRO A 86 53.57 9.84 -5.98
N LYS A 87 54.51 10.00 -5.05
CA LYS A 87 55.69 10.86 -5.19
C LYS A 87 56.52 10.37 -6.38
N GLN A 88 56.99 11.29 -7.21
CA GLN A 88 58.28 11.11 -7.87
C GLN A 88 59.13 12.33 -7.55
N ASP A 89 60.10 12.08 -6.67
CA ASP A 89 61.34 12.82 -6.48
C ASP A 89 62.17 12.74 -7.78
N GLY A 90 62.93 13.80 -8.07
CA GLY A 90 63.44 14.11 -9.41
C GLY A 90 64.78 13.51 -9.83
N VAL A 91 65.23 14.01 -10.99
CA VAL A 91 66.61 14.27 -11.42
C VAL A 91 66.55 15.34 -12.52
#